data_AF-A0AAQ4E4V6-F1
#
_entry.id   AF-A0AAQ4E4V6-F1
#
_cell.length_a   1.000
_cell.length_b   1.000
_cell.length_c   1.000
_cell.angle_alpha   90.00
_cell.angle_beta   90.00
_cell.angle_gamma   90.00
#
_symmetry.space_group_name_H-M   'P 1'
#
loop_
_entity.id
_entity.type
_entity.pdbx_description
1 polymer ?
#
loop_
_entity_poly.entity_id
_entity_poly.type
_entity_poly.pdbx_seq_one_letter_code
_entity_poly.pdbx_strand_id
1 'polypeptide(L)'
;MKGFFATGAAEGFVSTADFRDLDEASFREVPIQDPRDCVLCISYTSGTTGLPKGVICSHYGIVANMATQGPCYPWEESDVLLVAAPITHASGFTFVTFGVLLGAAVVMASHGANFQRVSELVNKYTVTALSVLPTHLTSLVADMTETGNRLVGVRRIGLSGSAFPDPARKPVKAAFSDLKTIVNVYAMSECMGILCSPSIHGTQGSDVGFPVPWAQIKRHGHEMWLLLVTRPGLAELEFLQDLRHL
;
A
#
# COMPACT_ATOMS: atom_id res chain seq x y z
N MET A 1 -10.72 19.31 9.30
CA MET A 1 -9.74 20.37 8.95
C MET A 1 -9.29 20.13 7.51
N LYS A 2 -9.32 21.14 6.63
CA LYS A 2 -8.67 21.08 5.31
C LYS A 2 -7.35 21.85 5.42
N GLY A 3 -6.23 21.24 5.03
CA GLY A 3 -4.91 21.84 5.15
C GLY A 3 -3.83 20.93 4.57
N PHE A 4 -2.61 21.45 4.46
CA PHE A 4 -1.44 20.64 4.14
C PHE A 4 -0.83 20.12 5.44
N PHE A 5 -0.47 18.83 5.47
CA PHE A 5 0.01 18.16 6.68
C PHE A 5 1.44 17.67 6.49
N ALA A 6 2.28 17.82 7.52
CA ALA A 6 3.66 17.36 7.49
C ALA A 6 3.98 16.55 8.74
N THR A 7 4.84 15.54 8.59
CA THR A 7 5.47 14.87 9.73
C THR A 7 6.59 15.77 10.26
N GLY A 8 6.34 16.46 11.38
CA GLY A 8 7.25 17.49 11.93
C GLY A 8 6.79 18.92 11.62
N ALA A 9 7.68 19.90 11.79
CA ALA A 9 7.35 21.32 11.54
C ALA A 9 7.76 21.72 10.12
N ALA A 10 6.82 22.32 9.38
CA ALA A 10 7.06 22.92 8.07
C ALA A 10 6.18 24.17 7.90
N GLU A 11 6.74 25.24 7.34
CA GLU A 11 6.02 26.50 7.14
C GLU A 11 4.80 26.32 6.23
N GLY A 12 3.62 26.75 6.69
CA GLY A 12 2.36 26.60 5.96
C GLY A 12 1.69 25.22 6.08
N PHE A 13 2.27 24.28 6.85
CA PHE A 13 1.73 22.95 7.09
C PHE A 13 1.34 22.78 8.56
N VAL A 14 0.29 21.99 8.81
CA VAL A 14 -0.08 21.53 10.15
C VAL A 14 0.78 20.31 10.49
N SER A 15 1.43 20.33 11.65
CA SER A 15 2.21 19.17 12.09
C SER A 15 1.28 18.04 12.48
N THR A 16 1.52 16.84 11.95
CA THR A 16 0.80 15.64 12.40
C THR A 16 1.23 15.22 13.82
N ALA A 17 2.33 15.77 14.35
CA ALA A 17 2.73 15.54 15.74
C ALA A 17 1.70 16.09 16.74
N ASP A 18 1.06 17.21 16.39
CA ASP A 18 0.06 17.90 17.21
C ASP A 18 -1.26 17.11 17.27
N PHE A 19 -1.46 16.13 16.40
CA PHE A 19 -2.69 15.33 16.35
C PHE A 19 -2.91 14.51 17.62
N ARG A 20 -1.85 14.18 18.36
CA ARG A 20 -1.94 13.47 19.64
C ARG A 20 -2.64 14.27 20.73
N ASP A 21 -2.63 15.59 20.60
CA ASP A 21 -3.19 16.53 21.57
C ASP A 21 -4.61 16.97 21.15
N LEU A 22 -5.11 16.49 20.00
CA LEU A 22 -6.47 16.75 19.56
C LEU A 22 -7.46 15.89 20.34
N ASP A 23 -8.51 16.54 20.85
CA ASP A 23 -9.63 15.87 21.51
C ASP A 23 -10.52 15.20 20.46
N GLU A 24 -10.68 13.88 20.54
CA GLU A 24 -11.56 13.12 19.65
C GLU A 24 -13.02 13.59 19.75
N ALA A 25 -13.47 14.05 20.93
CA ALA A 25 -14.81 14.62 21.10
C ALA A 25 -15.03 15.92 20.31
N SER A 26 -13.94 16.56 19.86
CA SER A 26 -13.99 17.74 18.99
C SER A 26 -14.10 17.38 17.50
N PHE A 27 -13.96 16.10 17.14
CA PHE A 27 -14.09 15.64 15.76
C PHE A 27 -15.50 15.95 15.23
N ARG A 28 -15.54 16.55 14.05
CA ARG A 28 -16.78 16.79 13.32
C ARG A 28 -16.65 16.20 11.93
N GLU A 29 -17.56 15.30 11.62
CA GLU A 29 -17.72 14.82 10.26
C GLU A 29 -18.08 16.00 9.35
N VAL A 30 -17.38 16.09 8.22
CA VAL A 30 -17.62 17.13 7.22
C VAL A 30 -18.44 16.50 6.10
N PRO A 31 -19.66 16.99 5.81
CA PRO A 31 -20.46 16.43 4.74
C PRO A 31 -19.76 16.61 3.40
N ILE A 32 -19.68 15.53 2.65
CA ILE A 32 -19.11 15.50 1.30
C ILE A 32 -20.25 15.79 0.32
N GLN A 33 -20.26 16.98 -0.27
CA GLN A 33 -21.33 17.39 -1.19
C GLN A 33 -21.32 16.58 -2.49
N ASP A 34 -20.16 16.51 -3.16
CA ASP A 34 -19.93 15.60 -4.29
C ASP A 34 -18.59 14.87 -4.08
N PRO A 35 -18.59 13.53 -3.86
CA PRO A 35 -17.36 12.79 -3.63
C PRO A 35 -16.44 12.75 -4.87
N ARG A 36 -16.95 13.00 -6.07
CA ARG A 36 -16.14 13.01 -7.31
C ARG A 36 -15.28 14.26 -7.42
N ASP A 37 -15.84 15.41 -7.02
CA ASP A 37 -15.15 16.70 -7.07
C ASP A 37 -14.43 17.04 -5.75
N CYS A 38 -14.75 16.33 -4.67
CA CYS A 38 -14.07 16.51 -3.39
C CYS A 38 -12.69 15.87 -3.39
N VAL A 39 -11.62 16.67 -3.41
CA VAL A 39 -10.25 16.20 -3.17
C VAL A 39 -10.12 15.67 -1.74
N LEU A 40 -9.66 14.43 -1.59
CA LEU A 40 -9.38 13.81 -0.29
C LEU A 40 -7.90 13.96 0.06
N CYS A 41 -6.99 13.71 -0.89
CA CYS A 41 -5.57 13.96 -0.70
C CYS A 41 -4.85 14.35 -1.99
N ILE A 42 -3.65 14.91 -1.84
CA ILE A 42 -2.71 15.14 -2.93
C ILE A 42 -1.43 14.37 -2.60
N SER A 43 -1.08 13.39 -3.43
CA SER A 43 0.13 12.57 -3.25
C SER A 43 1.24 13.08 -4.16
N TYR A 44 2.34 13.56 -3.58
CA TYR A 44 3.49 14.02 -4.35
C TYR A 44 4.43 12.87 -4.71
N THR A 45 4.86 12.81 -5.97
CA THR A 45 5.82 11.81 -6.48
C THR A 45 7.05 12.50 -7.08
N SER A 46 8.17 11.78 -7.14
CA SER A 46 9.41 12.26 -7.76
C SER A 46 9.20 12.39 -9.28
N GLY A 47 8.79 13.57 -9.74
CA GLY A 47 8.56 13.81 -11.16
C GLY A 47 9.83 13.63 -11.99
N THR A 48 9.67 13.18 -13.24
CA THR A 48 10.77 12.95 -14.20
C THR A 48 11.55 14.21 -14.58
N THR A 49 11.01 15.40 -14.30
CA THR A 49 11.61 16.71 -14.58
C THR A 49 12.39 17.28 -13.40
N GLY A 50 12.58 16.52 -12.33
CA GLY A 50 13.25 16.96 -11.10
C GLY A 50 12.35 17.71 -10.11
N LEU A 51 11.18 18.19 -10.56
CA LEU A 51 10.17 18.77 -9.68
C LEU A 51 9.11 17.72 -9.30
N PRO A 52 8.69 17.65 -8.02
CA PRO A 52 7.61 16.77 -7.60
C PRO A 52 6.30 17.05 -8.33
N LYS A 53 5.59 15.98 -8.74
CA LYS A 53 4.25 16.07 -9.35
C LYS A 53 3.20 15.68 -8.31
N GLY A 54 2.14 16.47 -8.18
CA GLY A 54 1.02 16.17 -7.29
C GLY A 54 -0.05 15.35 -8.01
N VAL A 55 -0.30 14.12 -7.55
CA VAL A 55 -1.46 13.33 -7.94
C VAL A 55 -2.65 13.81 -7.11
N ILE A 56 -3.69 14.31 -7.78
CA ILE A 56 -4.93 14.75 -7.11
C ILE A 56 -5.86 13.55 -6.98
N CYS A 57 -6.24 13.22 -5.75
CA CYS A 57 -7.05 12.03 -5.46
C CYS A 57 -8.40 12.46 -4.90
N SER A 58 -9.46 12.21 -5.66
CA SER A 58 -10.83 12.48 -5.20
C SER A 58 -11.25 11.48 -4.12
N HIS A 59 -12.20 11.90 -3.29
CA HIS A 59 -12.83 11.06 -2.29
C HIS A 59 -13.46 9.82 -2.94
N TYR A 60 -14.15 9.99 -4.07
CA TYR A 60 -14.70 8.91 -4.85
C TYR A 60 -13.62 7.93 -5.32
N GLY A 61 -12.52 8.42 -5.89
CA GLY A 61 -11.45 7.57 -6.42
C GLY A 61 -10.86 6.66 -5.36
N ILE A 62 -10.55 7.22 -4.18
CA ILE A 62 -9.99 6.46 -3.06
C ILE A 62 -10.99 5.47 -2.49
N VAL A 63 -12.23 5.89 -2.23
CA VAL A 63 -13.27 4.98 -1.69
C VAL A 63 -13.60 3.86 -2.68
N ALA A 64 -13.71 4.18 -3.97
CA ALA A 64 -13.93 3.18 -5.01
C ALA A 64 -12.78 2.16 -5.08
N ASN A 65 -11.53 2.61 -4.95
CA ASN A 65 -10.39 1.71 -4.89
C ASN A 65 -10.42 0.83 -3.64
N MET A 66 -10.63 1.41 -2.45
CA MET A 66 -10.75 0.65 -1.20
C MET A 66 -11.85 -0.43 -1.28
N ALA A 67 -12.99 -0.10 -1.89
CA ALA A 67 -14.08 -1.04 -2.08
C ALA A 67 -13.75 -2.21 -3.03
N THR A 68 -12.85 -2.02 -4.01
CA THR A 68 -12.43 -3.07 -4.94
C THR A 68 -11.26 -3.89 -4.43
N GLN A 69 -10.48 -3.36 -3.49
CA GLN A 69 -9.25 -3.99 -2.99
C GLN A 69 -9.47 -5.15 -2.03
N GLY A 70 -10.59 -5.19 -1.32
CA GLY A 70 -10.96 -6.23 -0.35
C GLY A 70 -10.57 -7.67 -0.76
N PRO A 71 -11.12 -8.19 -1.86
CA PRO A 71 -10.83 -9.55 -2.34
C PRO A 71 -9.45 -9.71 -3.00
N CYS A 72 -8.72 -8.62 -3.20
CA CYS A 72 -7.45 -8.58 -3.93
C CYS A 72 -6.23 -8.52 -3.01
N TYR A 73 -6.42 -8.66 -1.70
CA TYR A 73 -5.33 -8.66 -0.74
C TYR A 73 -5.49 -9.79 0.29
N PRO A 74 -4.40 -10.41 0.76
CA PRO A 74 -4.50 -11.60 1.62
C PRO A 74 -4.93 -11.35 3.06
N TRP A 75 -5.11 -10.10 3.48
CA TRP A 75 -5.37 -9.73 4.88
C TRP A 75 -6.81 -9.95 5.30
N GLU A 76 -7.00 -10.20 6.59
CA GLU A 76 -8.30 -10.39 7.23
C GLU A 76 -8.46 -9.42 8.41
N GLU A 77 -9.70 -9.18 8.83
CA GLU A 77 -10.05 -8.39 10.02
C GLU A 77 -9.31 -8.89 11.28
N SER A 78 -9.07 -10.20 11.38
CA SER A 78 -8.36 -10.81 12.53
C SER A 78 -6.85 -10.57 12.55
N ASP A 79 -6.29 -9.90 11.53
CA ASP A 79 -4.86 -9.67 11.45
C ASP A 79 -4.40 -8.47 12.29
N VAL A 80 -3.18 -8.56 12.80
CA VAL A 80 -2.38 -7.41 13.21
C VAL A 80 -1.43 -7.12 12.04
N LEU A 81 -1.71 -6.03 11.32
CA LEU A 81 -1.02 -5.62 10.11
C LEU A 81 0.09 -4.63 10.41
N LEU A 82 1.34 -4.98 10.09
CA LEU A 82 2.43 -4.01 10.04
C LEU A 82 2.56 -3.42 8.64
N VAL A 83 2.45 -2.09 8.54
CA VAL A 83 2.72 -1.34 7.31
C VAL A 83 4.09 -0.67 7.43
N ALA A 84 5.06 -1.15 6.65
CA ALA A 84 6.42 -0.65 6.70
C ALA A 84 6.62 0.65 5.89
N ALA A 85 5.77 0.88 4.89
CA ALA A 85 5.82 2.10 4.10
C ALA A 85 5.29 3.30 4.92
N PRO A 86 5.94 4.47 4.85
CA PRO A 86 5.45 5.68 5.50
C PRO A 86 4.05 6.05 5.01
N ILE A 87 3.18 6.56 5.89
CA ILE A 87 1.83 7.00 5.50
C ILE A 87 1.82 8.12 4.45
N THR A 88 2.92 8.85 4.30
CA THR A 88 3.11 9.87 3.27
C THR A 88 3.40 9.30 1.87
N HIS A 89 3.71 8.01 1.78
CA HIS A 89 3.83 7.29 0.52
C HIS A 89 2.49 6.65 0.14
N ALA A 90 2.16 6.60 -1.16
CA ALA A 90 0.91 6.06 -1.67
C ALA A 90 0.56 4.68 -1.09
N SER A 91 1.53 3.76 -1.04
CA SER A 91 1.31 2.42 -0.47
C SER A 91 1.06 2.45 1.04
N GLY A 92 1.76 3.32 1.78
CA GLY A 92 1.55 3.46 3.23
C GLY A 92 0.16 4.03 3.53
N PHE A 93 -0.23 5.10 2.84
CA PHE A 93 -1.57 5.67 2.93
C PHE A 93 -2.65 4.64 2.61
N THR A 94 -2.51 3.96 1.48
CA THR A 94 -3.47 2.95 1.01
C THR A 94 -3.60 1.82 2.03
N PHE A 95 -2.50 1.18 2.43
CA PHE A 95 -2.58 -0.01 3.27
C PHE A 95 -2.91 0.27 4.73
N VAL A 96 -2.52 1.44 5.27
CA VAL A 96 -2.99 1.87 6.59
C VAL A 96 -4.50 2.09 6.57
N THR A 97 -5.00 2.85 5.59
CA THR A 97 -6.44 3.15 5.47
C THR A 97 -7.25 1.87 5.23
N PHE A 98 -6.77 1.00 4.33
CA PHE A 98 -7.41 -0.28 4.05
C PHE A 98 -7.44 -1.18 5.29
N GLY A 99 -6.33 -1.29 6.03
CA GLY A 99 -6.30 -2.08 7.27
C GLY A 99 -7.30 -1.61 8.32
N VAL A 100 -7.42 -0.28 8.50
CA VAL A 100 -8.42 0.32 9.39
C VAL A 100 -9.85 0.03 8.92
N LEU A 101 -10.13 0.19 7.62
CA LEU A 101 -11.45 -0.10 7.04
C LEU A 101 -11.82 -1.59 7.09
N LEU A 102 -10.82 -2.47 7.02
CA LEU A 102 -10.98 -3.91 7.17
C LEU A 102 -11.33 -4.31 8.63
N GLY A 103 -11.14 -3.41 9.60
CA GLY A 103 -11.28 -3.70 11.03
C GLY A 103 -10.04 -4.35 11.66
N ALA A 104 -8.94 -4.44 10.92
CA ALA A 104 -7.68 -5.00 11.40
C ALA A 104 -6.93 -4.01 12.32
N ALA A 105 -6.12 -4.54 13.24
CA ALA A 105 -5.20 -3.71 14.01
C ALA A 105 -4.01 -3.30 13.13
N VAL A 106 -3.70 -2.00 13.04
CA VAL A 106 -2.62 -1.50 12.18
C VAL A 106 -1.43 -0.98 13.01
N VAL A 107 -0.26 -1.53 12.76
CA VAL A 107 1.03 -1.10 13.30
C VAL A 107 1.79 -0.36 12.20
N MET A 108 2.01 0.94 12.38
CA MET A 108 2.83 1.73 11.45
C MET A 108 4.30 1.70 11.87
N ALA A 109 5.19 1.35 10.95
CA ALA A 109 6.62 1.56 11.16
C ALA A 109 6.97 3.06 11.04
N SER A 110 7.90 3.54 11.85
CA SER A 110 8.43 4.89 11.70
C SER A 110 9.17 5.03 10.36
N HIS A 111 9.14 6.23 9.78
CA HIS A 111 9.94 6.51 8.58
C HIS A 111 11.41 6.17 8.84
N GLY A 112 12.03 5.40 7.94
CA GLY A 112 13.41 4.94 8.08
C GLY A 112 13.65 3.86 9.13
N ALA A 113 12.60 3.17 9.62
CA ALA A 113 12.78 2.01 10.51
C ALA A 113 13.71 0.96 9.88
N ASN A 114 14.75 0.58 10.61
CA ASN A 114 15.64 -0.50 10.22
C ASN A 114 15.00 -1.89 10.47
N PHE A 115 15.64 -2.95 9.98
CA PHE A 115 15.11 -4.32 10.08
C PHE A 115 14.99 -4.82 11.51
N GLN A 116 15.88 -4.36 12.41
CA GLN A 116 15.80 -4.66 13.83
C GLN A 116 14.55 -4.05 14.43
N ARG A 117 14.26 -2.77 14.11
CA ARG A 117 13.05 -2.09 14.58
C ARG A 117 11.77 -2.73 14.02
N VAL A 118 11.76 -3.12 12.75
CA VAL A 118 10.63 -3.86 12.16
C VAL A 118 10.40 -5.16 12.94
N SER A 119 11.46 -5.91 13.21
CA SER A 119 11.37 -7.16 13.97
C SER A 119 10.88 -6.96 15.41
N GLU A 120 11.37 -5.93 16.10
CA GLU A 120 10.87 -5.55 17.43
C GLU A 120 9.38 -5.26 17.42
N LEU A 121 8.89 -4.50 16.42
CA LEU A 121 7.48 -4.19 16.28
C LEU A 121 6.65 -5.45 16.01
N VAL A 122 7.15 -6.34 15.14
CA VAL A 122 6.50 -7.62 14.85
C VAL A 122 6.32 -8.44 16.13
N ASN A 123 7.39 -8.59 16.92
CA ASN A 123 7.36 -9.37 18.14
C ASN A 123 6.53 -8.70 19.24
N LYS A 124 6.67 -7.37 19.40
CA LYS A 124 5.96 -6.60 20.44
C LYS A 124 4.44 -6.65 20.24
N TYR A 125 3.97 -6.51 19.00
CA TYR A 125 2.54 -6.43 18.69
C TYR A 125 1.98 -7.73 18.12
N THR A 126 2.73 -8.83 18.16
CA THR A 126 2.32 -10.14 17.63
C THR A 126 1.76 -10.03 16.20
N VAL A 127 2.50 -9.34 15.34
CA VAL A 127 2.09 -9.04 13.97
C VAL A 127 1.87 -10.33 13.20
N THR A 128 0.70 -10.43 12.54
CA THR A 128 0.32 -11.61 11.74
C THR A 128 0.38 -11.35 10.25
N ALA A 129 0.44 -10.09 9.84
CA ALA A 129 0.45 -9.69 8.44
C ALA A 129 1.43 -8.54 8.17
N LEU A 130 2.13 -8.59 7.02
CA LEU A 130 3.08 -7.55 6.60
C LEU A 130 2.65 -6.89 5.28
N SER A 131 2.85 -5.57 5.21
CA SER A 131 2.91 -4.79 3.96
C SER A 131 4.32 -4.23 3.77
N VAL A 132 5.05 -4.74 2.78
CA VAL A 132 6.47 -4.41 2.56
C VAL A 132 6.82 -4.39 1.07
N LEU A 133 7.89 -3.69 0.70
CA LEU A 133 8.45 -3.80 -0.65
C LEU A 133 9.22 -5.11 -0.80
N PRO A 134 9.28 -5.73 -2.00
CA PRO A 134 10.05 -6.96 -2.22
C PRO A 134 11.52 -6.87 -1.79
N THR A 135 12.18 -5.74 -2.04
CA THR A 135 13.57 -5.50 -1.63
C THR A 135 13.71 -5.45 -0.12
N HIS A 136 12.81 -4.75 0.57
CA HIS A 136 12.80 -4.68 2.03
C HIS A 136 12.53 -6.05 2.66
N LEU A 137 11.65 -6.86 2.09
CA LEU A 137 11.42 -8.22 2.56
C LEU A 137 12.66 -9.09 2.42
N THR A 138 13.36 -8.99 1.28
CA THR A 138 14.60 -9.75 1.03
C THR A 138 15.69 -9.36 2.04
N SER A 139 15.86 -8.06 2.30
CA SER A 139 16.82 -7.57 3.29
C SER A 139 16.43 -7.93 4.73
N LEU A 140 15.14 -7.89 5.08
CA LEU A 140 14.65 -8.35 6.38
C LEU A 140 14.96 -9.83 6.60
N VAL A 141 14.75 -10.67 5.58
CA VAL A 141 15.07 -12.10 5.65
C VAL A 141 16.58 -12.34 5.78
N ALA A 142 17.40 -11.53 5.12
CA ALA A 142 18.85 -11.59 5.30
C ALA A 142 19.25 -11.24 6.76
N ASP A 143 18.71 -10.16 7.32
CA ASP A 143 18.92 -9.77 8.72
C ASP A 143 18.44 -10.84 9.71
N MET A 144 17.28 -11.46 9.48
CA MET A 144 16.77 -12.60 10.27
C MET A 144 17.70 -13.82 10.21
N THR A 145 18.34 -14.05 9.07
CA THR A 145 19.29 -15.15 8.88
C THR A 145 20.59 -14.89 9.65
N GLU A 146 21.12 -13.67 9.56
CA GLU A 146 22.35 -13.26 10.22
C GLU A 146 22.21 -13.20 11.76
N THR A 147 21.12 -12.61 12.24
CA THR A 147 20.87 -12.41 13.68
C THR A 147 20.26 -13.64 14.37
N GLY A 148 19.75 -14.60 13.61
CA GLY A 148 18.98 -15.73 14.14
C GLY A 148 17.57 -15.36 14.60
N ASN A 149 17.12 -14.13 14.37
CA ASN A 149 15.79 -13.67 14.76
C ASN A 149 14.67 -14.41 13.99
N ARG A 150 13.50 -14.55 14.60
CA ARG A 150 12.34 -15.25 14.03
C ARG A 150 11.08 -14.42 14.22
N LEU A 151 10.35 -14.23 13.13
CA LEU A 151 9.09 -13.48 13.09
C LEU A 151 7.91 -14.46 13.12
N VAL A 152 7.75 -15.12 14.27
CA VAL A 152 6.73 -16.17 14.49
C VAL A 152 5.34 -15.55 14.42
N GLY A 153 4.38 -16.25 13.82
CA GLY A 153 3.00 -15.79 13.69
C GLY A 153 2.70 -14.94 12.46
N VAL A 154 3.70 -14.51 11.69
CA VAL A 154 3.49 -13.86 10.39
C VAL A 154 2.97 -14.88 9.37
N ARG A 155 1.70 -14.75 9.00
CA ARG A 155 0.97 -15.67 8.12
C ARG A 155 0.78 -15.12 6.70
N ARG A 156 0.75 -13.79 6.54
CA ARG A 156 0.39 -13.14 5.28
C ARG A 156 1.36 -12.03 4.95
N ILE A 157 1.89 -12.03 3.75
CA ILE A 157 2.76 -10.97 3.27
C ILE A 157 2.20 -10.42 1.98
N GLY A 158 1.99 -9.11 1.96
CA GLY A 158 1.62 -8.37 0.78
C GLY A 158 2.77 -7.49 0.31
N LEU A 159 3.08 -7.62 -0.97
CA LEU A 159 4.16 -6.93 -1.67
C LEU A 159 3.58 -5.96 -2.70
N SER A 160 4.24 -4.83 -2.89
CA SER A 160 3.88 -3.85 -3.91
C SER A 160 5.09 -2.98 -4.27
N GLY A 161 5.06 -2.40 -5.47
CA GLY A 161 5.99 -1.34 -5.90
C GLY A 161 7.19 -1.83 -6.71
N SER A 162 7.45 -3.14 -6.77
CA SER A 162 8.43 -3.72 -7.68
C SER A 162 8.18 -5.21 -7.93
N ALA A 163 8.89 -5.79 -8.90
CA ALA A 163 8.87 -7.23 -9.12
C ALA A 163 9.48 -7.98 -7.92
N PHE A 164 8.85 -9.09 -7.52
CA PHE A 164 9.40 -9.97 -6.49
C PHE A 164 10.40 -10.96 -7.11
N PRO A 165 11.71 -10.86 -6.79
CA PRO A 165 12.73 -11.62 -7.50
C PRO A 165 12.61 -13.14 -7.30
N ASP A 166 12.65 -13.91 -8.39
CA ASP A 166 12.64 -15.38 -8.36
C ASP A 166 13.63 -15.99 -7.34
N PRO A 167 14.89 -15.53 -7.25
CA PRO A 167 15.86 -16.10 -6.31
C PRO A 167 15.49 -15.88 -4.84
N ALA A 168 14.71 -14.84 -4.52
CA ALA A 168 14.32 -14.50 -3.15
C ALA A 168 13.14 -15.33 -2.64
N ARG A 169 12.35 -15.96 -3.52
CA ARG A 169 11.11 -16.66 -3.13
C ARG A 169 11.33 -17.81 -2.15
N LYS A 170 12.29 -18.69 -2.44
CA LYS A 170 12.59 -19.86 -1.59
C LYS A 170 13.15 -19.44 -0.22
N PRO A 171 14.17 -18.55 -0.14
CA PRO A 171 14.65 -18.03 1.14
C PRO A 171 13.54 -17.38 1.97
N VAL A 172 12.73 -16.51 1.36
CA VAL A 172 11.62 -15.85 2.05
C VAL A 172 10.63 -16.88 2.59
N LYS A 173 10.20 -17.85 1.78
CA LYS A 173 9.26 -18.88 2.23
C LYS A 173 9.83 -19.71 3.40
N ALA A 174 11.13 -20.00 3.38
CA ALA A 174 11.78 -20.76 4.45
C ALA A 174 11.96 -19.96 5.75
N ALA A 175 12.03 -18.63 5.67
CA ALA A 175 12.25 -17.76 6.82
C ALA A 175 11.02 -17.58 7.72
N PHE A 176 9.82 -17.81 7.20
CA PHE A 176 8.55 -17.64 7.92
C PHE A 176 7.84 -18.99 8.10
N SER A 177 7.86 -19.54 9.31
CA SER A 177 7.28 -20.85 9.64
C SER A 177 5.78 -20.95 9.46
N ASP A 178 5.05 -19.86 9.71
CA ASP A 178 3.58 -19.82 9.73
C ASP A 178 2.96 -19.25 8.45
N LEU A 179 3.80 -19.00 7.44
CA LEU A 179 3.42 -18.31 6.22
C LEU A 179 2.41 -19.13 5.40
N LYS A 180 1.24 -18.54 5.18
CA LYS A 180 0.15 -19.09 4.37
C LYS A 180 0.14 -18.47 2.97
N THR A 181 0.39 -17.16 2.87
CA THR A 181 0.26 -16.43 1.61
C THR A 181 1.34 -15.37 1.42
N ILE A 182 1.86 -15.27 0.19
CA ILE A 182 2.59 -14.09 -0.32
C ILE A 182 1.92 -13.64 -1.62
N VAL A 183 1.47 -12.38 -1.65
CA VAL A 183 0.85 -11.75 -2.82
C VAL A 183 1.72 -10.57 -3.25
N ASN A 184 2.06 -10.47 -4.53
CA ASN A 184 2.66 -9.28 -5.10
C ASN A 184 1.63 -8.56 -5.97
N VAL A 185 1.23 -7.36 -5.58
CA VAL A 185 0.21 -6.59 -6.30
C VAL A 185 0.86 -5.50 -7.14
N TYR A 186 0.19 -5.16 -8.24
CA TYR A 186 0.52 -3.96 -9.01
C TYR A 186 -0.37 -2.81 -8.57
N ALA A 187 0.26 -1.67 -8.22
CA ALA A 187 -0.40 -0.47 -7.73
C ALA A 187 0.36 0.77 -8.20
N MET A 188 -0.34 1.91 -8.27
CA MET A 188 0.24 3.19 -8.66
C MET A 188 -0.32 4.34 -7.82
N SER A 189 0.43 5.43 -7.74
CA SER A 189 0.00 6.61 -6.99
C SER A 189 -1.21 7.26 -7.67
N GLU A 190 -1.22 7.27 -9.00
CA GLU A 190 -2.24 7.86 -9.87
C GLU A 190 -3.63 7.24 -9.67
N CYS A 191 -3.71 6.03 -9.14
CA CYS A 191 -4.96 5.34 -8.83
C CYS A 191 -5.23 5.20 -7.32
N MET A 192 -4.29 5.64 -6.47
CA MET A 192 -4.31 5.44 -5.01
C MET A 192 -4.76 4.04 -4.61
N GLY A 193 -4.11 3.04 -5.19
CA GLY A 193 -4.31 1.65 -4.78
C GLY A 193 -4.03 0.62 -5.88
N ILE A 194 -4.67 -0.54 -5.74
CA ILE A 194 -4.30 -1.77 -6.47
C ILE A 194 -5.03 -1.81 -7.81
N LEU A 195 -4.32 -2.28 -8.82
CA LEU A 195 -4.78 -2.38 -10.19
C LEU A 195 -4.77 -3.83 -10.66
N CYS A 196 -3.76 -4.60 -10.27
CA CYS A 196 -3.72 -6.03 -10.50
C CYS A 196 -3.37 -6.77 -9.21
N SER A 197 -4.02 -7.91 -9.01
CA SER A 197 -3.65 -8.87 -7.98
C SER A 197 -3.67 -10.30 -8.53
N PRO A 198 -2.70 -11.15 -8.13
CA PRO A 198 -2.81 -12.60 -8.31
C PRO A 198 -3.83 -13.19 -7.34
N SER A 199 -4.01 -14.50 -7.43
CA SER A 199 -4.75 -15.26 -6.43
C SER A 199 -4.19 -14.97 -5.03
N ILE A 200 -5.07 -14.63 -4.09
CA ILE A 200 -4.72 -14.45 -2.67
C ILE A 200 -4.49 -15.79 -1.95
N HIS A 201 -4.58 -16.91 -2.68
CA HIS A 201 -4.27 -18.23 -2.18
C HIS A 201 -2.89 -18.68 -2.71
N GLY A 202 -1.94 -18.89 -1.80
CA GLY A 202 -0.62 -19.45 -2.10
C GLY A 202 0.55 -18.49 -1.91
N THR A 203 1.77 -18.98 -2.16
CA THR A 203 3.03 -18.27 -1.82
C THR A 203 3.91 -17.99 -3.03
N GLN A 204 3.34 -17.85 -4.23
CA GLN A 204 4.14 -17.70 -5.45
C GLN A 204 4.68 -16.27 -5.59
N GLY A 205 3.81 -15.26 -5.44
CA GLY A 205 4.16 -13.85 -5.60
C GLY A 205 4.90 -13.53 -6.91
N SER A 206 4.72 -14.35 -7.94
CA SER A 206 5.57 -14.37 -9.14
C SER A 206 5.17 -13.40 -10.22
N ASP A 207 3.89 -13.08 -10.23
CA ASP A 207 3.24 -12.16 -11.13
C ASP A 207 2.32 -11.26 -10.31
N VAL A 208 1.80 -10.24 -10.97
CA VAL A 208 0.83 -9.30 -10.40
C VAL A 208 -0.61 -9.70 -10.70
N GLY A 209 -0.82 -10.86 -11.33
CA GLY A 209 -2.11 -11.43 -11.64
C GLY A 209 -2.99 -10.64 -12.61
N PHE A 210 -4.27 -10.54 -12.26
CA PHE A 210 -5.34 -10.05 -13.11
C PHE A 210 -5.84 -8.68 -12.64
N PRO A 211 -6.49 -7.91 -13.52
CA PRO A 211 -7.10 -6.65 -13.15
C PRO A 211 -8.08 -6.84 -11.97
N VAL A 212 -8.06 -5.92 -11.02
CA VAL A 212 -9.04 -5.90 -9.92
C VAL A 212 -10.45 -5.60 -10.45
N PRO A 213 -11.53 -5.88 -9.69
CA PRO A 213 -12.87 -5.48 -10.07
C PRO A 213 -12.94 -4.00 -10.48
N TRP A 214 -13.66 -3.72 -11.57
CA TRP A 214 -13.82 -2.38 -12.14
C TRP A 214 -12.53 -1.70 -12.65
N ALA A 215 -11.41 -2.42 -12.75
CA ALA A 215 -10.22 -2.00 -13.47
C ALA A 215 -10.14 -2.69 -14.85
N GLN A 216 -9.56 -1.99 -15.83
CA GLN A 216 -9.23 -2.57 -17.13
C GLN A 216 -7.74 -2.34 -17.43
N ILE A 217 -7.13 -3.28 -18.14
CA ILE A 217 -5.74 -3.19 -18.57
C ILE A 217 -5.77 -3.30 -20.09
N LYS A 218 -5.14 -2.34 -20.79
CA LYS A 218 -5.17 -2.28 -22.25
C LYS A 218 -3.76 -2.28 -22.82
N ARG A 219 -3.36 -3.38 -23.43
CA ARG A 219 -2.13 -3.42 -24.21
C ARG A 219 -2.35 -2.79 -25.59
N HIS A 220 -1.42 -1.98 -26.08
CA HIS A 220 -1.48 -1.38 -27.41
C HIS A 220 -0.09 -1.50 -28.07
N GLY A 221 -0.02 -2.40 -29.06
CA GLY A 221 1.23 -2.79 -29.72
C GLY A 221 2.17 -3.60 -28.81
N HIS A 222 3.47 -3.31 -28.91
CA HIS A 222 4.50 -3.81 -27.99
C HIS A 222 4.54 -3.05 -26.66
N GLU A 223 3.75 -1.99 -26.53
CA GLU A 223 3.65 -1.17 -25.32
C GLU A 223 2.45 -1.65 -24.47
N MET A 224 2.68 -1.85 -23.17
CA MET A 224 1.62 -2.17 -22.22
C MET A 224 1.11 -0.87 -21.61
N TRP A 225 -0.17 -0.59 -21.78
CA TRP A 225 -0.81 0.61 -21.26
C TRP A 225 -1.81 0.23 -20.19
N LEU A 226 -1.91 1.10 -19.20
CA LEU A 226 -2.91 0.97 -18.17
C LEU A 226 -4.05 1.95 -18.45
N LEU A 227 -5.29 1.45 -18.42
CA LEU A 227 -6.46 2.29 -18.61
C LEU A 227 -7.48 2.03 -17.49
N LEU A 228 -7.54 2.91 -16.49
CA LEU A 228 -8.54 2.79 -15.45
C LEU A 228 -9.92 3.17 -16.00
N VAL A 229 -10.78 2.19 -16.28
CA VAL A 229 -12.15 2.44 -16.73
C VAL A 229 -13.09 2.39 -15.52
N THR A 230 -13.39 3.55 -14.96
CA THR A 230 -14.26 3.67 -13.77
C THR A 230 -15.76 3.50 -14.08
N ARG A 231 -16.16 3.18 -15.33
CA ARG A 231 -17.57 2.97 -15.76
C ARG A 231 -17.75 1.94 -16.88
N PRO A 232 -18.78 1.08 -16.84
CA PRO A 232 -19.33 0.47 -18.06
C PRO A 232 -19.92 1.57 -18.95
N GLY A 233 -19.34 1.82 -20.12
CA GLY A 233 -19.92 2.70 -21.16
C GLY A 233 -19.41 4.14 -21.22
N LEU A 234 -18.55 4.59 -20.30
CA LEU A 234 -17.86 5.88 -20.37
C LEU A 234 -16.38 5.64 -20.03
N ALA A 235 -15.60 5.30 -21.05
CA ALA A 235 -14.15 5.21 -20.93
C ALA A 235 -13.58 6.63 -21.04
N GLU A 236 -13.33 7.30 -19.93
CA GLU A 236 -12.36 8.40 -19.93
C GLU A 236 -10.97 7.75 -20.08
N LEU A 237 -10.27 8.15 -21.14
CA LEU A 237 -8.95 7.64 -21.48
C LEU A 237 -7.91 8.51 -20.77
N GLU A 238 -7.46 8.11 -19.58
CA GLU A 238 -6.29 8.74 -18.95
C GLU A 238 -5.06 7.85 -19.08
N PHE A 239 -3.98 8.45 -19.59
CA PHE A 239 -2.66 7.82 -19.67
C PHE A 239 -2.05 7.80 -18.27
N LEU A 240 -1.74 6.60 -17.78
CA LEU A 240 -1.23 6.46 -16.41
C LEU A 240 0.25 6.06 -16.38
N GLN A 241 0.68 5.02 -17.11
CA GLN A 241 2.10 4.63 -17.17
C GLN A 241 2.41 3.63 -18.30
N ASP A 242 3.67 3.64 -18.75
CA ASP A 242 4.26 2.62 -19.64
C ASP A 242 4.92 1.49 -18.84
N LEU A 243 4.51 0.24 -19.10
CA LEU A 243 4.92 -0.94 -18.33
C LEU A 243 6.01 -1.81 -18.98
N ARG A 244 6.79 -1.28 -19.93
CA ARG A 244 7.85 -2.03 -20.64
C ARG A 244 8.95 -2.68 -19.75
N HIS A 245 8.99 -2.38 -18.46
CA HIS A 245 10.02 -2.84 -17.51
C HIS A 245 9.50 -3.72 -16.37
N LEU A 246 8.22 -4.14 -16.42
CA LEU A 246 7.67 -5.19 -15.55
C LEU A 246 7.81 -6.57 -16.20
#